data_AF-A0A1P8WLI9-F1
#
_entry.id   AF-A0A1P8WLI9-F1
#
_cell.length_a   1.000
_cell.length_b   1.000
_cell.length_c   1.000
_cell.angle_alpha   90.00
_cell.angle_beta   90.00
_cell.angle_gamma   90.00
#
_symmetry.space_group_name_H-M   'P 1'
#
loop_
_entity.id
_entity.type
_entity.pdbx_description
1 polymer ?
#
loop_
_entity_poly.entity_id
_entity_poly.type
_entity_poly.pdbx_seq_one_letter_code
_entity_poly.pdbx_strand_id
1 'polypeptide(L)'
;MSSYASRIVWRTFLPILAAILCTNPKWAVAQSLEADQRRNRLSIYCDAMQSWLTDVAGLSDEQENLIQQHLRARVEESQRVWQPKPRNRPLSDAGPIRFTMSKGAAKDVKLKVDDKELRSILSTAQLDKLSKELRARKVAHANATIGHAVNVLDDELFLTNEQRRAVAEYYRKSTDSEFAAYSLFPSDRYYKQLSPIELLAKPDWPNILSTAQQQRATDFVEATKKSLSINTEMQMSFEPAASVADWLENLNKYGKEQHRRVQRALKVRAEYWSHEWHLPDDSAKKLLVASKGVADQLVATWKTKARAHLEQLELEPERVIATSMSMPVVNLRTVDDVELWKHTLKSVKPKGETFEYDRIAEIRRTTSEYLTICFDRELWLTSTQRNRLQQKIEKLLPPYQVHAPQNVALDELALLVIPLFRLTQQDLELLTENQQKAFDLLKSQFRVTNGVPYIHLKNDHTRRFYLHTTP
;
A
#
# COMPACT_ATOMS: atom_id res chain seq x y z
N MET A 1 9.09 42.36 39.37
CA MET A 1 9.49 43.06 38.13
C MET A 1 10.40 42.18 37.24
N SER A 2 9.95 40.98 36.84
CA SER A 2 10.79 40.03 36.05
C SER A 2 10.09 39.48 34.78
N SER A 3 8.81 39.78 34.54
CA SER A 3 8.07 39.21 33.39
C SER A 3 8.06 40.05 32.11
N TYR A 4 8.62 41.27 32.13
CA TYR A 4 8.64 42.15 30.96
C TYR A 4 9.91 42.04 30.11
N ALA A 5 11.05 41.67 30.71
CA ALA A 5 12.30 41.51 29.97
C ALA A 5 12.32 40.24 29.09
N SER A 6 11.64 39.16 29.48
CA SER A 6 11.61 37.93 28.67
C SER A 6 10.76 38.09 27.40
N ARG A 7 9.66 38.85 27.43
CA ARG A 7 8.79 39.02 26.25
C ARG A 7 9.43 39.82 25.12
N ILE A 8 10.37 40.73 25.43
CA ILE A 8 11.08 41.54 24.42
C ILE A 8 12.18 40.72 23.74
N VAL A 9 12.89 39.86 24.48
CA VAL A 9 13.91 38.96 23.93
C VAL A 9 13.27 37.94 22.98
N TRP A 10 12.12 37.36 23.33
CA TRP A 10 11.46 36.38 22.45
C TRP A 10 10.85 37.00 21.18
N ARG A 11 10.41 38.26 21.20
CA ARG A 11 9.87 38.95 20.01
C ARG A 11 10.93 39.48 19.05
N THR A 12 12.14 39.76 19.53
CA THR A 12 13.27 40.21 18.69
C THR A 12 14.12 39.05 18.20
N PHE A 13 14.29 37.99 19.00
CA PHE A 13 15.09 36.83 18.59
C PHE A 13 14.35 35.86 17.64
N LEU A 14 13.02 35.69 17.71
CA LEU A 14 12.32 34.78 16.80
C LEU A 14 12.43 35.16 15.31
N PRO A 15 12.26 36.44 14.91
CA PRO A 15 12.44 36.85 13.53
C PRO A 15 13.90 36.71 13.08
N ILE A 16 14.86 36.95 13.97
CA ILE A 16 16.29 36.84 13.69
C ILE A 16 16.71 35.36 13.58
N LEU A 17 16.22 34.47 14.44
CA LEU A 17 16.40 33.02 14.32
C LEU A 17 15.69 32.45 13.09
N ALA A 18 14.50 32.95 12.74
CA ALA A 18 13.83 32.57 11.50
C ALA A 18 14.60 33.05 10.27
N ALA A 19 15.17 34.27 10.29
CA ALA A 19 16.03 34.78 9.25
C ALA A 19 17.37 34.03 9.16
N ILE A 20 18.00 33.68 10.28
CA ILE A 20 19.24 32.90 10.35
C ILE A 20 19.03 31.43 9.93
N LEU A 21 17.86 30.86 10.21
CA LEU A 21 17.48 29.53 9.71
C LEU A 21 17.20 29.58 8.19
N CYS A 22 16.65 30.68 7.67
CA CYS A 22 16.46 30.91 6.22
C CYS A 22 17.74 31.25 5.46
N THR A 23 18.83 31.66 6.12
CA THR A 23 20.12 31.97 5.48
C THR A 23 21.12 30.82 5.51
N ASN A 24 20.73 29.63 5.98
CA ASN A 24 21.60 28.46 5.90
C ASN A 24 21.68 27.99 4.43
N PRO A 25 22.82 28.18 3.73
CA PRO A 25 22.90 27.99 2.28
C PRO A 25 22.59 26.54 1.87
N LYS A 26 22.84 25.57 2.76
CA LYS A 26 22.47 24.16 2.53
C LYS A 26 20.96 23.95 2.42
N TRP A 27 20.16 24.74 3.15
CA TRP A 27 18.70 24.60 3.12
C TRP A 27 18.09 25.28 1.90
N ALA A 28 18.59 26.45 1.50
CA ALA A 28 18.19 27.12 0.27
C ALA A 28 18.50 26.26 -0.98
N VAL A 29 19.68 25.63 -1.02
CA VAL A 29 20.06 24.71 -2.11
C VAL A 29 19.16 23.46 -2.14
N ALA A 30 18.87 22.86 -0.99
CA ALA A 30 17.97 21.70 -0.91
C ALA A 30 16.52 22.04 -1.33
N GLN A 31 16.04 23.23 -1.00
CA GLN A 31 14.72 23.72 -1.43
C GLN A 31 14.67 23.97 -2.95
N SER A 32 15.72 24.57 -3.53
CA SER A 32 15.83 24.76 -4.98
C SER A 32 15.82 23.42 -5.71
N LEU A 33 16.61 22.45 -5.25
CA LEU A 33 16.66 21.12 -5.86
C LEU A 33 15.30 20.40 -5.79
N GLU A 34 14.60 20.49 -4.67
CA GLU A 34 13.25 19.90 -4.54
C GLU A 34 12.23 20.61 -5.45
N ALA A 35 12.30 21.93 -5.56
CA ALA A 35 11.46 22.71 -6.45
C ALA A 35 11.67 22.30 -7.93
N ASP A 36 12.92 22.15 -8.36
CA ASP A 36 13.27 21.75 -9.72
C ASP A 36 12.84 20.31 -10.02
N GLN A 37 13.04 19.39 -9.08
CA GLN A 37 12.54 18.01 -9.20
C GLN A 37 11.02 17.95 -9.32
N ARG A 38 10.31 18.74 -8.50
CA ARG A 38 8.85 18.83 -8.55
C ARG A 38 8.39 19.41 -9.89
N ARG A 39 8.96 20.53 -10.34
CA ARG A 39 8.63 21.16 -11.62
C ARG A 39 8.88 20.20 -12.79
N ASN A 40 10.04 19.54 -12.83
CA ASN A 40 10.37 18.57 -13.87
C ASN A 40 9.34 17.42 -13.91
N ARG A 41 8.96 16.88 -12.74
CA ARG A 41 7.96 15.81 -12.65
C ARG A 41 6.57 16.26 -13.11
N LEU A 42 6.16 17.48 -12.77
CA LEU A 42 4.90 18.05 -13.26
C LEU A 42 4.91 18.26 -14.77
N SER A 43 6.01 18.75 -15.34
CA SER A 43 6.15 18.93 -16.79
C SER A 43 6.00 17.60 -17.53
N ILE A 44 6.77 16.58 -17.13
CA ILE A 44 6.73 15.26 -17.79
C ILE A 44 5.36 14.60 -17.64
N TYR A 45 4.70 14.76 -16.48
CA TYR A 45 3.32 14.32 -16.28
C TYR A 45 2.33 15.01 -17.24
N CYS A 46 2.49 16.32 -17.45
CA CYS A 46 1.68 17.08 -18.40
C CYS A 46 1.96 16.66 -19.85
N ASP A 47 3.21 16.40 -20.22
CA ASP A 47 3.58 15.93 -21.56
C ASP A 47 2.99 14.54 -21.87
N ALA A 48 2.96 13.64 -20.87
CA ALA A 48 2.28 12.35 -20.99
C ALA A 48 0.75 12.51 -21.11
N MET A 49 0.15 13.43 -20.34
CA MET A 49 -1.27 13.76 -20.44
C MET A 49 -1.63 14.35 -21.82
N GLN A 50 -0.78 15.24 -22.37
CA GLN A 50 -0.96 15.81 -23.69
C GLN A 50 -0.89 14.73 -24.77
N SER A 51 0.13 13.86 -24.72
CA SER A 51 0.25 12.72 -25.65
C SER A 51 -1.00 11.84 -25.62
N TRP A 52 -1.55 11.58 -24.43
CA TRP A 52 -2.81 10.84 -24.30
C TRP A 52 -4.01 11.59 -24.91
N LEU A 53 -4.08 12.92 -24.73
CA LEU A 53 -5.13 13.74 -25.34
C LEU A 53 -5.03 13.72 -26.87
N THR A 54 -3.83 13.81 -27.43
CA THR A 54 -3.57 13.68 -28.87
C THR A 54 -4.12 12.36 -29.39
N ASP A 55 -3.73 11.23 -28.77
CA ASP A 55 -4.14 9.90 -29.22
C ASP A 55 -5.66 9.69 -29.12
N VAL A 56 -6.26 10.17 -28.03
CA VAL A 56 -7.69 9.97 -27.79
C VAL A 56 -8.53 10.93 -28.61
N ALA A 57 -8.23 12.22 -28.62
CA ALA A 57 -9.08 13.23 -29.25
C ALA A 57 -8.73 13.47 -30.73
N GLY A 58 -7.57 13.02 -31.21
CA GLY A 58 -7.08 13.35 -32.55
C GLY A 58 -6.87 14.85 -32.67
N LEU A 59 -5.95 15.39 -31.87
CA LEU A 59 -5.65 16.82 -31.85
C LEU A 59 -4.90 17.24 -33.13
N SER A 60 -5.14 18.46 -33.59
CA SER A 60 -4.27 19.10 -34.59
C SER A 60 -3.04 19.73 -33.93
N ASP A 61 -2.00 19.99 -34.70
CA ASP A 61 -0.77 20.65 -34.22
C ASP A 61 -1.06 21.99 -33.51
N GLU A 62 -2.05 22.76 -33.99
CA GLU A 62 -2.46 24.01 -33.35
C GLU A 62 -3.12 23.75 -31.98
N GLN A 63 -4.03 22.77 -31.89
CA GLN A 63 -4.67 22.40 -30.63
C GLN A 63 -3.65 21.84 -29.63
N GLU A 64 -2.69 21.05 -30.09
CA GLU A 64 -1.60 20.55 -29.27
C GLU A 64 -0.78 21.68 -28.66
N ASN A 65 -0.37 22.66 -29.48
CA ASN A 65 0.40 23.81 -29.02
C ASN A 65 -0.36 24.62 -27.96
N LEU A 66 -1.66 24.89 -28.19
CA LEU A 66 -2.50 25.61 -27.23
C LEU A 66 -2.65 24.86 -25.90
N ILE A 67 -2.88 23.54 -25.96
CA ILE A 67 -2.96 22.70 -24.76
C ILE A 67 -1.61 22.67 -24.03
N GLN A 68 -0.49 22.59 -24.75
CA GLN A 68 0.83 22.60 -24.13
C GLN A 68 1.09 23.91 -23.38
N GLN A 69 0.74 25.05 -23.98
CA GLN A 69 0.87 26.36 -23.34
C GLN A 69 0.02 26.45 -22.06
N HIS A 70 -1.24 25.99 -22.12
CA HIS A 70 -2.12 25.93 -20.95
C HIS A 70 -1.53 25.06 -19.83
N LEU A 71 -1.01 23.87 -20.18
CA LEU A 71 -0.40 22.97 -19.20
C LEU A 71 0.85 23.57 -18.56
N ARG A 72 1.74 24.20 -19.35
CA ARG A 72 2.91 24.90 -18.82
C ARG A 72 2.52 26.02 -17.86
N ALA A 73 1.48 26.81 -18.20
CA ALA A 73 0.97 27.85 -17.31
C ALA A 73 0.45 27.28 -15.98
N ARG A 74 -0.25 26.14 -16.00
CA ARG A 74 -0.70 25.45 -14.79
C ARG A 74 0.45 24.89 -13.94
N VAL A 75 1.52 24.39 -14.57
CA VAL A 75 2.73 23.95 -13.86
C VAL A 75 3.39 25.12 -13.15
N GLU A 76 3.56 26.25 -13.83
CA GLU A 76 4.16 27.45 -13.25
C GLU A 76 3.31 28.03 -12.11
N GLU A 77 1.98 28.08 -12.27
CA GLU A 77 1.09 28.52 -11.21
C GLU A 77 1.16 27.58 -9.99
N SER A 78 1.14 26.26 -10.22
CA SER A 78 1.30 25.28 -9.15
C SER A 78 2.65 25.41 -8.44
N GLN A 79 3.71 25.76 -9.17
CA GLN A 79 5.04 25.97 -8.59
C GLN A 79 5.12 27.28 -7.80
N ARG A 80 4.43 28.34 -8.24
CA ARG A 80 4.38 29.65 -7.56
C ARG A 80 3.73 29.58 -6.18
N VAL A 81 2.66 28.80 -6.04
CA VAL A 81 1.92 28.66 -4.77
C VAL A 81 2.51 27.59 -3.85
N TRP A 82 3.45 26.78 -4.36
CA TRP A 82 4.03 25.69 -3.60
C TRP A 82 5.02 26.20 -2.54
N GLN A 83 4.91 25.62 -1.35
CA GLN A 83 5.87 25.84 -0.27
C GLN A 83 6.41 24.49 0.22
N PRO A 84 7.74 24.33 0.37
CA PRO A 84 8.31 23.12 0.92
C PRO A 84 7.82 22.97 2.35
N LYS A 85 7.20 21.82 2.67
CA LYS A 85 6.80 21.49 4.04
C LYS A 85 7.95 20.75 4.73
N PRO A 86 8.69 21.41 5.64
CA PRO A 86 9.80 20.77 6.32
C PRO A 86 9.23 19.88 7.43
N ARG A 87 9.68 18.62 7.48
CA ARG A 87 9.61 17.69 8.63
C ARG A 87 8.35 16.86 8.90
N ASN A 88 7.13 17.26 8.53
CA ASN A 88 5.95 16.46 8.95
C ASN A 88 5.64 15.21 8.09
N ARG A 89 6.29 15.03 6.92
CA ARG A 89 6.08 13.85 6.07
C ARG A 89 7.38 13.34 5.46
N PRO A 90 7.76 12.06 5.67
CA PRO A 90 9.02 11.52 5.15
C PRO A 90 9.09 11.41 3.62
N LEU A 91 7.96 11.25 2.94
CA LEU A 91 7.90 11.21 1.48
C LEU A 91 7.70 12.63 0.91
N SER A 92 8.33 12.97 -0.21
CA SER A 92 8.00 14.21 -0.95
C SER A 92 6.59 14.15 -1.53
N ASP A 93 5.95 15.31 -1.71
CA ASP A 93 4.70 15.42 -2.48
C ASP A 93 4.91 15.13 -3.98
N ALA A 94 6.15 15.25 -4.46
CA ALA A 94 6.59 14.74 -5.75
C ALA A 94 7.08 13.29 -5.68
N GLY A 95 6.89 12.56 -4.58
CA GLY A 95 7.30 11.16 -4.44
C GLY A 95 6.32 10.16 -5.09
N PRO A 96 6.75 8.91 -5.36
CA PRO A 96 5.90 7.87 -5.95
C PRO A 96 4.59 7.64 -5.17
N ILE A 97 3.52 7.25 -5.88
CA ILE A 97 2.14 7.09 -5.39
C ILE A 97 1.53 8.42 -4.92
N ARG A 98 2.16 9.10 -3.97
CA ARG A 98 1.69 10.36 -3.38
C ARG A 98 1.52 11.46 -4.42
N PHE A 99 2.41 11.54 -5.41
CA PHE A 99 2.38 12.54 -6.49
C PHE A 99 1.00 12.69 -7.14
N THR A 100 0.34 11.57 -7.41
CA THR A 100 -0.94 11.55 -8.14
C THR A 100 -2.16 11.47 -7.22
N MET A 101 -2.00 11.32 -5.89
CA MET A 101 -3.11 11.23 -4.93
C MET A 101 -3.90 12.54 -4.81
N SER A 102 -5.07 12.49 -4.17
CA SER A 102 -5.96 13.64 -3.95
C SER A 102 -5.35 14.82 -3.19
N LYS A 103 -4.17 14.64 -2.58
CA LYS A 103 -3.36 15.69 -1.93
C LYS A 103 -1.92 15.75 -2.49
N GLY A 104 -1.69 15.14 -3.65
CA GLY A 104 -0.41 15.12 -4.37
C GLY A 104 -0.23 16.33 -5.28
N ALA A 105 1.00 16.54 -5.77
CA ALA A 105 1.32 17.69 -6.61
C ALA A 105 0.59 17.67 -7.97
N ALA A 106 0.30 16.50 -8.54
CA ALA A 106 -0.36 16.40 -9.84
C ALA A 106 -1.82 16.90 -9.85
N LYS A 107 -2.45 17.04 -8.67
CA LYS A 107 -3.83 17.51 -8.55
C LYS A 107 -4.04 18.87 -9.22
N ASP A 108 -3.08 19.78 -9.06
CA ASP A 108 -3.22 21.17 -9.47
C ASP A 108 -3.10 21.35 -10.99
N VAL A 109 -2.48 20.40 -11.68
CA VAL A 109 -2.24 20.43 -13.13
C VAL A 109 -3.13 19.47 -13.93
N LYS A 110 -3.82 18.55 -13.26
CA LYS A 110 -4.72 17.58 -13.91
C LYS A 110 -5.85 18.32 -14.67
N LEU A 111 -5.97 18.04 -15.96
CA LEU A 111 -7.07 18.52 -16.79
C LEU A 111 -8.38 17.82 -16.43
N LYS A 112 -9.47 18.54 -16.57
CA LYS A 112 -10.83 18.04 -16.42
C LYS A 112 -11.65 18.46 -17.65
N VAL A 113 -12.70 17.72 -17.97
CA VAL A 113 -13.59 18.03 -19.11
C VAL A 113 -14.30 19.38 -18.95
N ASP A 114 -14.50 19.81 -17.71
CA ASP A 114 -15.09 21.10 -17.36
C ASP A 114 -14.07 22.24 -17.32
N ASP A 115 -12.80 22.00 -17.65
CA ASP A 115 -11.79 23.04 -17.81
C ASP A 115 -12.21 23.99 -18.95
N LYS A 116 -12.41 25.27 -18.61
CA LYS A 116 -12.91 26.29 -19.53
C LYS A 116 -11.99 26.47 -20.74
N GLU A 117 -10.67 26.38 -20.52
CA GLU A 117 -9.68 26.55 -21.59
C GLU A 117 -9.65 25.32 -22.50
N LEU A 118 -9.84 24.12 -21.94
CA LEU A 118 -9.95 22.92 -22.77
C LEU A 118 -11.18 22.98 -23.69
N ARG A 119 -12.28 23.57 -23.20
CA ARG A 119 -13.52 23.74 -23.98
C ARG A 119 -13.42 24.82 -25.06
N SER A 120 -12.52 25.80 -24.94
CA SER A 120 -12.29 26.78 -26.01
C SER A 120 -11.42 26.22 -27.13
N ILE A 121 -10.53 25.27 -26.82
CA ILE A 121 -9.60 24.67 -27.80
C ILE A 121 -10.25 23.51 -28.58
N LEU A 122 -11.10 22.71 -27.92
CA LEU A 122 -11.62 21.46 -28.49
C LEU A 122 -13.04 21.59 -29.03
N SER A 123 -13.30 20.87 -30.12
CA SER A 123 -14.66 20.72 -30.65
C SER A 123 -15.54 19.87 -29.72
N THR A 124 -16.86 20.04 -29.84
CA THR A 124 -17.84 19.23 -29.08
C THR A 124 -17.62 17.72 -29.29
N ALA A 125 -17.33 17.28 -30.51
CA ALA A 125 -17.07 15.87 -30.80
C ALA A 125 -15.81 15.34 -30.10
N GLN A 126 -14.74 16.14 -30.04
CA GLN A 126 -13.51 15.80 -29.30
C GLN A 126 -13.77 15.76 -27.79
N LEU A 127 -14.52 16.73 -27.24
CA LEU A 127 -14.91 16.76 -25.84
C LEU A 127 -15.78 15.55 -25.44
N ASP A 128 -16.70 15.12 -26.31
CA ASP A 128 -17.51 13.92 -26.08
C ASP A 128 -16.65 12.65 -26.06
N LYS A 129 -15.68 12.53 -26.98
CA LYS A 129 -14.74 11.41 -27.02
C LYS A 129 -13.87 11.36 -25.77
N LEU A 130 -13.33 12.50 -25.35
CA LEU A 130 -12.57 12.64 -24.11
C LEU A 130 -13.38 12.30 -22.87
N SER A 131 -14.65 12.74 -22.82
CA SER A 131 -15.55 12.45 -21.70
C SER A 131 -15.80 10.95 -21.55
N LYS A 132 -16.00 10.25 -22.68
CA LYS A 132 -16.16 8.78 -22.69
C LYS A 132 -14.90 8.07 -22.19
N GLU A 133 -13.72 8.44 -22.69
CA GLU A 133 -12.46 7.81 -22.27
C GLU A 133 -12.09 8.14 -20.82
N LEU A 134 -12.33 9.36 -20.34
CA LEU A 134 -12.13 9.71 -18.93
C LEU A 134 -13.08 8.93 -18.02
N ARG A 135 -14.32 8.70 -18.43
CA ARG A 135 -15.26 7.85 -17.70
C ARG A 135 -14.78 6.40 -17.68
N ALA A 136 -14.35 5.85 -18.81
CA ALA A 136 -13.80 4.50 -18.90
C ALA A 136 -12.57 4.34 -18.00
N ARG A 137 -11.64 5.32 -18.04
CA ARG A 137 -10.47 5.37 -17.16
C ARG A 137 -10.85 5.44 -15.69
N LYS A 138 -11.83 6.28 -15.31
CA LYS A 138 -12.33 6.37 -13.93
C LYS A 138 -12.92 5.04 -13.46
N VAL A 139 -13.70 4.35 -14.29
CA VAL A 139 -14.27 3.03 -13.98
C VAL A 139 -13.16 1.99 -13.80
N ALA A 140 -12.15 1.98 -14.68
CA ALA A 140 -11.01 1.07 -14.55
C ALA A 140 -10.24 1.32 -13.25
N HIS A 141 -9.99 2.59 -12.90
CA HIS A 141 -9.32 2.96 -11.64
C HIS A 141 -10.14 2.52 -10.43
N ALA A 142 -11.44 2.77 -10.43
CA ALA A 142 -12.32 2.37 -9.33
C ALA A 142 -12.33 0.84 -9.16
N ASN A 143 -12.54 0.08 -10.24
CA ASN A 143 -12.58 -1.38 -10.19
C ASN A 143 -11.27 -2.00 -9.68
N ALA A 144 -10.11 -1.54 -10.19
CA ALA A 144 -8.83 -2.06 -9.75
C ALA A 144 -8.49 -1.66 -8.30
N THR A 145 -8.91 -0.46 -7.86
CA THR A 145 -8.74 -0.04 -6.46
C THR A 145 -9.62 -0.89 -5.52
N ILE A 146 -10.86 -1.15 -5.91
CA ILE A 146 -11.78 -2.03 -5.16
C ILE A 146 -11.23 -3.46 -5.11
N GLY A 147 -10.76 -4.00 -6.24
CA GLY A 147 -10.13 -5.31 -6.29
C GLY A 147 -8.93 -5.40 -5.33
N HIS A 148 -8.09 -4.37 -5.28
CA HIS A 148 -6.98 -4.32 -4.33
C HIS A 148 -7.47 -4.31 -2.87
N ALA A 149 -8.51 -3.54 -2.55
CA ALA A 149 -9.12 -3.57 -1.21
C ALA A 149 -9.66 -4.97 -0.85
N VAL A 150 -10.27 -5.67 -1.81
CA VAL A 150 -10.72 -7.06 -1.63
C VAL A 150 -9.54 -7.99 -1.39
N ASN A 151 -8.43 -7.84 -2.12
CA ASN A 151 -7.20 -8.60 -1.85
C ASN A 151 -6.69 -8.37 -0.43
N VAL A 152 -6.64 -7.13 0.05
CA VAL A 152 -6.19 -6.81 1.41
C VAL A 152 -7.06 -7.50 2.48
N LEU A 153 -8.35 -7.65 2.23
CA LEU A 153 -9.26 -8.42 3.10
C LEU A 153 -9.07 -9.93 2.96
N ASP A 154 -8.92 -10.41 1.73
CA ASP A 154 -8.74 -11.83 1.41
C ASP A 154 -7.50 -12.42 2.09
N ASP A 155 -6.44 -11.64 2.29
CA ASP A 155 -5.22 -12.06 3.00
C ASP A 155 -5.48 -12.60 4.40
N GLU A 156 -6.50 -12.06 5.06
CA GLU A 156 -6.86 -12.44 6.43
C GLU A 156 -8.15 -13.26 6.50
N LEU A 157 -9.06 -13.09 5.53
CA LEU A 157 -10.38 -13.69 5.55
C LEU A 157 -10.52 -14.90 4.63
N PHE A 158 -9.57 -15.19 3.74
CA PHE A 158 -9.64 -16.31 2.78
C PHE A 158 -11.02 -16.36 2.11
N LEU A 159 -11.32 -15.33 1.33
CA LEU A 159 -12.61 -15.14 0.67
C LEU A 159 -12.73 -16.09 -0.52
N THR A 160 -13.89 -16.73 -0.66
CA THR A 160 -14.27 -17.46 -1.88
C THR A 160 -14.48 -16.51 -3.05
N ASN A 161 -14.51 -17.02 -4.28
CA ASN A 161 -14.78 -16.20 -5.46
C ASN A 161 -16.14 -15.49 -5.39
N GLU A 162 -17.16 -16.17 -4.85
CA GLU A 162 -18.48 -15.59 -4.63
C GLU A 162 -18.44 -14.46 -3.60
N GLN A 163 -17.74 -14.67 -2.49
CA GLN A 163 -17.55 -13.66 -1.45
C GLN A 163 -16.79 -12.45 -1.98
N ARG A 164 -15.70 -12.66 -2.76
CA ARG A 164 -14.92 -11.58 -3.38
C ARG A 164 -15.80 -10.70 -4.28
N ARG A 165 -16.67 -11.30 -5.10
CA ARG A 165 -17.62 -10.56 -5.95
C ARG A 165 -18.64 -9.76 -5.13
N ALA A 166 -19.21 -10.39 -4.10
CA ALA A 166 -20.17 -9.74 -3.21
C ALA A 166 -19.54 -8.55 -2.46
N VAL A 167 -18.32 -8.73 -1.95
CA VAL A 167 -17.51 -7.66 -1.33
C VAL A 167 -17.28 -6.54 -2.33
N ALA A 168 -16.78 -6.84 -3.52
CA ALA A 168 -16.48 -5.82 -4.53
C ALA A 168 -17.73 -5.01 -4.92
N GLU A 169 -18.87 -5.66 -5.07
CA GLU A 169 -20.13 -4.99 -5.38
C GLU A 169 -20.61 -4.06 -4.26
N TYR A 170 -20.40 -4.47 -3.01
CA TYR A 170 -20.67 -3.61 -1.86
C TYR A 170 -19.78 -2.36 -1.87
N TYR A 171 -18.49 -2.52 -2.17
CA TYR A 171 -17.55 -1.40 -2.28
C TYR A 171 -17.94 -0.41 -3.38
N ARG A 172 -18.39 -0.90 -4.53
CA ARG A 172 -18.86 -0.05 -5.64
C ARG A 172 -20.02 0.86 -5.24
N LYS A 173 -20.94 0.36 -4.39
CA LYS A 173 -22.10 1.13 -3.91
C LYS A 173 -21.77 2.09 -2.77
N SER A 174 -20.73 1.81 -1.99
CA SER A 174 -20.39 2.51 -0.76
C SER A 174 -19.25 3.51 -0.88
N THR A 175 -18.49 3.47 -1.98
CA THR A 175 -17.35 4.35 -2.20
C THR A 175 -17.48 5.11 -3.51
N ASP A 176 -17.53 6.43 -3.42
CA ASP A 176 -17.37 7.33 -4.58
C ASP A 176 -15.90 7.50 -4.99
N SER A 177 -14.98 6.77 -4.34
CA SER A 177 -13.62 7.24 -4.19
C SER A 177 -12.82 7.09 -5.49
N GLU A 178 -12.26 8.22 -5.91
CA GLU A 178 -10.97 8.25 -6.61
C GLU A 178 -9.95 7.37 -5.88
N PHE A 179 -8.92 6.90 -6.63
CA PHE A 179 -7.83 6.05 -6.14
C PHE A 179 -7.50 6.21 -4.65
N ALA A 180 -7.55 5.09 -3.93
CA ALA A 180 -7.16 4.99 -2.53
C ALA A 180 -6.06 3.94 -2.36
N ALA A 181 -5.15 4.21 -1.43
CA ALA A 181 -4.21 3.24 -0.90
C ALA A 181 -4.91 2.50 0.25
N TYR A 182 -4.83 1.18 0.30
CA TYR A 182 -5.55 0.36 1.28
C TYR A 182 -4.59 -0.48 2.10
N SER A 183 -4.82 -0.48 3.41
CA SER A 183 -4.07 -1.30 4.36
C SER A 183 -4.98 -1.64 5.52
N LEU A 184 -4.87 -2.87 6.06
CA LEU A 184 -5.58 -3.24 7.30
C LEU A 184 -5.16 -2.35 8.48
N PHE A 185 -3.92 -1.84 8.44
CA PHE A 185 -3.34 -0.95 9.44
C PHE A 185 -2.93 0.34 8.74
N PRO A 186 -3.90 1.20 8.39
CA PRO A 186 -3.61 2.40 7.62
C PRO A 186 -2.67 3.31 8.39
N SER A 187 -1.71 3.89 7.68
CA SER A 187 -0.84 4.93 8.20
C SER A 187 -0.92 6.16 7.29
N ASP A 188 -0.95 7.34 7.89
CA ASP A 188 -0.83 8.62 7.17
C ASP A 188 0.61 9.13 7.12
N ARG A 189 1.58 8.33 7.59
CA ARG A 189 2.98 8.73 7.72
C ARG A 189 3.59 9.11 6.37
N TYR A 190 3.39 8.28 5.34
CA TYR A 190 3.99 8.48 4.01
C TYR A 190 2.99 9.07 3.00
N TYR A 191 1.81 8.47 2.92
CA TYR A 191 0.65 8.89 2.15
C TYR A 191 -0.62 8.39 2.85
N LYS A 192 -1.79 8.94 2.51
CA LYS A 192 -3.04 8.58 3.19
C LYS A 192 -3.47 7.16 2.79
N GLN A 193 -3.59 6.26 3.75
CA GLN A 193 -4.16 4.92 3.55
C GLN A 193 -5.56 4.84 4.18
N LEU A 194 -6.42 3.99 3.63
CA LEU A 194 -7.73 3.68 4.17
C LEU A 194 -7.76 2.23 4.68
N SER A 195 -8.52 1.97 5.73
CA SER A 195 -8.79 0.61 6.17
C SER A 195 -9.97 0.03 5.40
N PRO A 196 -9.82 -1.10 4.70
CA PRO A 196 -10.95 -1.78 4.11
C PRO A 196 -11.87 -2.41 5.17
N ILE A 197 -11.39 -2.64 6.40
CA ILE A 197 -12.15 -3.28 7.48
C ILE A 197 -13.36 -2.45 7.91
N GLU A 198 -13.27 -1.12 7.90
CA GLU A 198 -14.37 -0.25 8.32
C GLU A 198 -15.64 -0.45 7.46
N LEU A 199 -15.45 -0.85 6.20
CA LEU A 199 -16.54 -1.14 5.29
C LEU A 199 -17.21 -2.48 5.58
N LEU A 200 -16.50 -3.42 6.22
CA LEU A 200 -17.02 -4.71 6.70
C LEU A 200 -17.84 -4.58 8.00
N ALA A 201 -17.76 -3.45 8.71
CA ALA A 201 -18.43 -3.25 9.99
C ALA A 201 -19.94 -2.94 9.87
N LYS A 202 -20.52 -2.98 8.66
CA LYS A 202 -21.93 -2.61 8.42
C LYS A 202 -22.90 -3.80 8.63
N PRO A 203 -24.19 -3.55 8.91
CA PRO A 203 -25.13 -4.58 9.37
C PRO A 203 -25.42 -5.72 8.39
N ASP A 204 -25.19 -5.53 7.08
CA ASP A 204 -25.61 -6.48 6.03
C ASP A 204 -24.58 -7.58 5.72
N TRP A 205 -23.37 -7.47 6.28
CA TRP A 205 -22.25 -8.40 6.07
C TRP A 205 -22.41 -9.83 6.64
N PRO A 206 -23.24 -10.08 7.70
CA PRO A 206 -23.42 -11.43 8.24
C PRO A 206 -23.95 -12.47 7.24
N ASN A 207 -24.48 -12.04 6.09
CA ASN A 207 -25.02 -12.93 5.06
C ASN A 207 -23.99 -13.33 3.99
N ILE A 208 -22.80 -12.71 3.96
CA ILE A 208 -21.77 -12.98 2.93
C ILE A 208 -20.63 -13.82 3.52
N LEU A 209 -20.21 -13.51 4.75
CA LEU A 209 -19.06 -14.14 5.41
C LEU A 209 -19.49 -15.33 6.26
N SER A 210 -18.66 -16.38 6.32
CA SER A 210 -18.81 -17.48 7.28
C SER A 210 -18.67 -16.99 8.73
N THR A 211 -19.15 -17.79 9.70
CA THR A 211 -19.03 -17.43 11.13
C THR A 211 -17.57 -17.21 11.55
N ALA A 212 -16.60 -18.00 11.06
CA ALA A 212 -15.19 -17.75 11.41
C ALA A 212 -14.67 -16.45 10.78
N GLN A 213 -15.02 -16.16 9.53
CA GLN A 213 -14.64 -14.91 8.87
C GLN A 213 -15.24 -13.70 9.56
N GLN A 214 -16.51 -13.76 9.99
CA GLN A 214 -17.15 -12.69 10.75
C GLN A 214 -16.43 -12.44 12.08
N GLN A 215 -16.14 -13.49 12.85
CA GLN A 215 -15.39 -13.37 14.10
C GLN A 215 -14.01 -12.73 13.87
N ARG A 216 -13.31 -13.14 12.81
CA ARG A 216 -12.01 -12.57 12.44
C ARG A 216 -12.13 -11.11 12.02
N ALA A 217 -13.16 -10.74 11.26
CA ALA A 217 -13.42 -9.35 10.86
C ALA A 217 -13.75 -8.46 12.08
N THR A 218 -14.56 -8.96 13.03
CA THR A 218 -14.87 -8.25 14.29
C THR A 218 -13.61 -7.94 15.08
N ASP A 219 -12.66 -8.87 15.17
CA ASP A 219 -11.38 -8.63 15.85
C ASP A 219 -10.69 -7.39 15.28
N PHE A 220 -10.59 -7.30 13.94
CA PHE A 220 -9.98 -6.15 13.28
C PHE A 220 -10.72 -4.85 13.51
N VAL A 221 -12.06 -4.87 13.48
CA VAL A 221 -12.88 -3.69 13.77
C VAL A 221 -12.63 -3.22 15.21
N GLU A 222 -12.60 -4.13 16.18
CA GLU A 222 -12.35 -3.79 17.58
C GLU A 222 -10.94 -3.26 17.82
N ALA A 223 -9.92 -3.87 17.19
CA ALA A 223 -8.56 -3.40 17.34
C ALA A 223 -8.34 -2.03 16.70
N THR A 224 -8.98 -1.76 15.55
CA THR A 224 -8.95 -0.43 14.92
C THR A 224 -9.53 0.62 15.87
N LYS A 225 -10.68 0.34 16.50
CA LYS A 225 -11.29 1.23 17.52
C LYS A 225 -10.38 1.47 18.73
N LYS A 226 -9.60 0.48 19.13
CA LYS A 226 -8.68 0.54 20.28
C LYS A 226 -7.27 1.02 19.89
N SER A 227 -7.01 1.38 18.63
CA SER A 227 -5.66 1.68 18.11
C SER A 227 -4.62 0.58 18.40
N LEU A 228 -5.05 -0.68 18.42
CA LEU A 228 -4.20 -1.84 18.66
C LEU A 228 -3.78 -2.48 17.34
N SER A 229 -2.54 -2.97 17.24
CA SER A 229 -2.14 -3.81 16.10
C SER A 229 -2.31 -5.29 16.41
N ILE A 230 -3.20 -5.96 15.70
CA ILE A 230 -3.39 -7.42 15.84
C ILE A 230 -2.27 -8.20 15.15
N ASN A 231 -1.70 -7.67 14.04
CA ASN A 231 -0.83 -8.45 13.15
C ASN A 231 0.58 -7.89 12.94
N THR A 232 0.95 -6.74 13.51
CA THR A 232 2.32 -6.18 13.30
C THR A 232 3.23 -6.47 14.49
N GLU A 233 3.12 -5.68 15.55
CA GLU A 233 3.92 -5.86 16.75
C GLU A 233 3.01 -5.78 17.98
N MET A 234 3.34 -6.61 18.96
CA MET A 234 2.71 -6.58 20.26
C MET A 234 3.66 -5.88 21.21
N GLN A 235 3.26 -4.71 21.69
CA GLN A 235 3.97 -4.05 22.77
C GLN A 235 3.72 -4.83 24.06
N MET A 236 4.79 -5.46 24.53
CA MET A 236 4.85 -6.01 25.87
C MET A 236 5.37 -4.92 26.79
N SER A 237 4.47 -4.34 27.57
CA SER A 237 4.84 -3.37 28.59
C SER A 237 5.41 -4.14 29.78
N PHE A 238 6.55 -3.68 30.27
CA PHE A 238 7.18 -4.21 31.47
C PHE A 238 7.33 -3.09 32.47
N GLU A 239 7.04 -3.37 33.73
CA GLU A 239 7.28 -2.39 34.78
C GLU A 239 8.80 -2.19 34.93
N PRO A 240 9.28 -0.96 35.21
CA PRO A 240 10.72 -0.68 35.38
C PRO A 240 11.43 -1.53 36.44
N ALA A 241 10.68 -2.13 37.37
CA ALA A 241 11.17 -3.02 38.43
C ALA A 241 10.74 -4.49 38.23
N ALA A 242 10.18 -4.83 37.06
CA ALA A 242 9.69 -6.17 36.78
C ALA A 242 10.84 -7.18 36.75
N SER A 243 10.68 -8.28 37.47
CA SER A 243 11.58 -9.40 37.46
C SER A 243 11.44 -10.22 36.17
N VAL A 244 12.43 -11.08 35.87
CA VAL A 244 12.34 -12.05 34.77
C VAL A 244 11.12 -12.96 34.91
N ALA A 245 10.71 -13.27 36.15
CA ALA A 245 9.48 -14.02 36.41
C ALA A 245 8.23 -13.27 35.92
N ASP A 246 8.17 -11.95 36.14
CA ASP A 246 7.08 -11.09 35.64
C ASP A 246 7.09 -10.99 34.11
N TRP A 247 8.28 -10.99 33.49
CA TRP A 247 8.40 -11.01 32.04
C TRP A 247 7.88 -12.33 31.45
N LEU A 248 8.21 -13.45 32.10
CA LEU A 248 7.74 -14.78 31.71
C LEU A 248 6.24 -14.97 31.94
N GLU A 249 5.67 -14.39 33.01
CA GLU A 249 4.23 -14.39 33.24
C GLU A 249 3.50 -13.58 32.15
N ASN A 250 4.00 -12.39 31.85
CA ASN A 250 3.49 -11.56 30.77
C ASN A 250 3.57 -12.31 29.43
N LEU A 251 4.71 -12.95 29.12
CA LEU A 251 4.86 -13.77 27.91
C LEU A 251 3.81 -14.89 27.83
N ASN A 252 3.44 -15.50 28.96
CA ASN A 252 2.38 -16.51 28.99
C ASN A 252 1.00 -15.92 28.70
N LYS A 253 0.67 -14.76 29.26
CA LYS A 253 -0.56 -14.03 28.97
C LYS A 253 -0.64 -13.66 27.49
N TYR A 254 0.41 -13.05 26.93
CA TYR A 254 0.48 -12.71 25.51
C TYR A 254 0.44 -13.95 24.61
N GLY A 255 1.03 -15.06 25.06
CA GLY A 255 0.94 -16.34 24.38
C GLY A 255 -0.49 -16.88 24.23
N LYS A 256 -1.36 -16.69 25.24
CA LYS A 256 -2.78 -17.06 25.13
C LYS A 256 -3.49 -16.21 24.06
N GLU A 257 -3.18 -14.92 23.98
CA GLU A 257 -3.76 -14.03 22.98
C GLU A 257 -3.26 -14.35 21.56
N GLN A 258 -1.96 -14.62 21.40
CA GLN A 258 -1.39 -15.10 20.15
C GLN A 258 -2.02 -16.43 19.72
N HIS A 259 -2.24 -17.36 20.65
CA HIS A 259 -2.91 -18.62 20.37
C HIS A 259 -4.33 -18.42 19.85
N ARG A 260 -5.14 -17.62 20.55
CA ARG A 260 -6.49 -17.26 20.10
C ARG A 260 -6.48 -16.65 18.70
N ARG A 261 -5.56 -15.71 18.44
CA ARG A 261 -5.39 -15.05 17.13
C ARG A 261 -5.05 -16.05 16.03
N VAL A 262 -4.04 -16.90 16.25
CA VAL A 262 -3.57 -17.88 15.27
C VAL A 262 -4.64 -18.93 15.00
N GLN A 263 -5.30 -19.43 16.04
CA GLN A 263 -6.39 -20.40 15.93
C GLN A 263 -7.56 -19.84 15.11
N ARG A 264 -7.94 -18.58 15.30
CA ARG A 264 -9.00 -17.94 14.49
C ARG A 264 -8.63 -17.82 13.01
N ALA A 265 -7.41 -17.38 12.72
CA ALA A 265 -6.93 -17.31 11.33
C ALA A 265 -6.89 -18.70 10.67
N LEU A 266 -6.44 -19.71 11.41
CA LEU A 266 -6.41 -21.11 10.95
C LEU A 266 -7.80 -21.71 10.77
N LYS A 267 -8.77 -21.33 11.61
CA LYS A 267 -10.18 -21.74 11.45
C LYS A 267 -10.78 -21.18 10.16
N VAL A 268 -10.53 -19.91 9.86
CA VAL A 268 -10.94 -19.27 8.59
C VAL A 268 -10.38 -20.04 7.39
N ARG A 269 -9.09 -20.39 7.41
CA ARG A 269 -8.46 -21.20 6.35
C ARG A 269 -9.08 -22.59 6.22
N ALA A 270 -9.34 -23.27 7.34
CA ALA A 270 -9.95 -24.59 7.34
C ALA A 270 -11.37 -24.57 6.76
N GLU A 271 -12.18 -23.55 7.10
CA GLU A 271 -13.53 -23.37 6.55
C GLU A 271 -13.47 -23.06 5.05
N TYR A 272 -12.55 -22.20 4.60
CA TYR A 272 -12.33 -21.92 3.18
C TYR A 272 -12.04 -23.20 2.39
N TRP A 273 -11.03 -23.99 2.80
CA TRP A 273 -10.70 -25.23 2.10
C TRP A 273 -11.80 -26.29 2.17
N SER A 274 -12.52 -26.35 3.29
CA SER A 274 -13.66 -27.26 3.42
C SER A 274 -14.78 -26.91 2.43
N HIS A 275 -15.01 -25.62 2.19
CA HIS A 275 -16.01 -25.15 1.24
C HIS A 275 -15.56 -25.35 -0.21
N GLU A 276 -14.39 -24.84 -0.59
CA GLU A 276 -13.92 -24.89 -1.99
C GLU A 276 -13.75 -26.33 -2.50
N TRP A 277 -13.20 -27.22 -1.67
CA TRP A 277 -13.04 -28.64 -2.01
C TRP A 277 -14.27 -29.49 -1.71
N HIS A 278 -15.37 -28.88 -1.28
CA HIS A 278 -16.62 -29.56 -0.93
C HIS A 278 -16.39 -30.79 -0.03
N LEU A 279 -15.56 -30.61 0.99
CA LEU A 279 -15.06 -31.72 1.79
C LEU A 279 -16.19 -32.38 2.59
N PRO A 280 -16.20 -33.72 2.71
CA PRO A 280 -17.04 -34.41 3.68
C PRO A 280 -16.71 -33.97 5.11
N ASP A 281 -17.69 -34.07 6.02
CA ASP A 281 -17.58 -33.67 7.42
C ASP A 281 -16.33 -34.22 8.11
N ASP A 282 -15.96 -35.47 7.84
CA ASP A 282 -14.80 -36.11 8.46
C ASP A 282 -13.47 -35.51 7.97
N SER A 283 -13.38 -35.12 6.70
CA SER A 283 -12.23 -34.41 6.15
C SER A 283 -12.16 -32.96 6.65
N ALA A 284 -13.31 -32.28 6.75
CA ALA A 284 -13.39 -30.95 7.35
C ALA A 284 -12.98 -30.97 8.84
N LYS A 285 -13.40 -31.98 9.61
CA LYS A 285 -12.95 -32.20 11.00
C LYS A 285 -11.45 -32.42 11.09
N LYS A 286 -10.84 -33.19 10.19
CA LYS A 286 -9.36 -33.38 10.15
C LYS A 286 -8.64 -32.05 9.96
N LEU A 287 -9.13 -31.17 9.08
CA LEU A 287 -8.57 -29.83 8.91
C LEU A 287 -8.69 -29.01 10.20
N LEU A 288 -9.84 -29.03 10.89
CA LEU A 288 -10.04 -28.30 12.14
C LEU A 288 -9.18 -28.83 13.29
N VAL A 289 -8.87 -30.13 13.32
CA VAL A 289 -7.94 -30.70 14.31
C VAL A 289 -6.51 -30.29 14.00
N ALA A 290 -6.09 -30.41 12.74
CA ALA A 290 -4.76 -29.97 12.31
C ALA A 290 -4.55 -28.47 12.57
N SER A 291 -5.57 -27.66 12.34
CA SER A 291 -5.54 -26.21 12.58
C SER A 291 -5.24 -25.86 14.05
N LYS A 292 -5.76 -26.64 15.01
CA LYS A 292 -5.42 -26.49 16.44
C LYS A 292 -3.96 -26.87 16.71
N GLY A 293 -3.51 -28.02 16.21
CA GLY A 293 -2.13 -28.47 16.39
C GLY A 293 -1.09 -27.52 15.78
N VAL A 294 -1.39 -26.94 14.62
CA VAL A 294 -0.56 -25.92 13.96
C VAL A 294 -0.51 -24.65 14.80
N ALA A 295 -1.63 -24.22 15.40
CA ALA A 295 -1.65 -23.07 16.30
C ALA A 295 -0.75 -23.29 17.51
N ASP A 296 -0.83 -24.46 18.14
CA ASP A 296 0.03 -24.85 19.27
C ASP A 296 1.51 -24.79 18.89
N GLN A 297 1.88 -25.39 17.75
CA GLN A 297 3.25 -25.44 17.27
C GLN A 297 3.82 -24.04 16.97
N LEU A 298 3.05 -23.19 16.28
CA LEU A 298 3.50 -21.83 15.93
C LEU A 298 3.67 -20.96 17.17
N VAL A 299 2.75 -21.03 18.12
CA VAL A 299 2.83 -20.26 19.38
C VAL A 299 3.95 -20.77 20.27
N ALA A 300 4.16 -22.07 20.37
CA ALA A 300 5.27 -22.65 21.12
C ALA A 300 6.63 -22.21 20.54
N THR A 301 6.76 -22.22 19.21
CA THR A 301 7.96 -21.73 18.51
C THR A 301 8.19 -20.25 18.77
N TRP A 302 7.13 -19.44 18.68
CA TRP A 302 7.19 -18.00 18.98
C TRP A 302 7.58 -17.74 20.44
N LYS A 303 6.97 -18.44 21.40
CA LYS A 303 7.31 -18.34 22.83
C LYS A 303 8.76 -18.69 23.11
N THR A 304 9.29 -19.73 22.45
CA THR A 304 10.69 -20.14 22.59
C THR A 304 11.63 -19.04 22.13
N LYS A 305 11.36 -18.44 20.95
CA LYS A 305 12.14 -17.30 20.44
C LYS A 305 12.02 -16.07 21.35
N ALA A 306 10.82 -15.80 21.85
CA ALA A 306 10.57 -14.69 22.75
C ALA A 306 11.32 -14.84 24.09
N ARG A 307 11.30 -16.05 24.67
CA ARG A 307 12.04 -16.35 25.89
C ARG A 307 13.55 -16.19 25.69
N ALA A 308 14.11 -16.76 24.62
CA ALA A 308 15.53 -16.60 24.32
C ALA A 308 15.93 -15.12 24.16
N HIS A 309 15.05 -14.29 23.58
CA HIS A 309 15.28 -12.85 23.48
C HIS A 309 15.22 -12.15 24.84
N LEU A 310 14.27 -12.51 25.70
CA LEU A 310 14.16 -11.97 27.06
C LEU A 310 15.37 -12.33 27.92
N GLU A 311 15.85 -13.58 27.83
CA GLU A 311 17.07 -14.05 28.53
C GLU A 311 18.32 -13.30 28.04
N GLN A 312 18.41 -12.98 26.74
CA GLN A 312 19.50 -12.14 26.21
C GLN A 312 19.46 -10.72 26.77
N LEU A 313 18.26 -10.14 26.94
CA LEU A 313 18.11 -8.80 27.50
C LEU A 313 18.45 -8.74 29.00
N GLU A 314 18.21 -9.83 29.74
CA GLU A 314 18.64 -9.97 31.13
C GLU A 314 20.16 -9.88 31.28
N LEU A 315 20.91 -10.45 30.34
CA LEU A 315 22.38 -10.41 30.33
C LEU A 315 22.95 -9.03 29.96
N GLU A 316 22.13 -8.11 29.44
CA GLU A 316 22.51 -6.76 29.02
C GLU A 316 21.64 -5.69 29.69
N PRO A 317 21.68 -5.56 31.05
CA PRO A 317 20.76 -4.70 31.80
C PRO A 317 20.84 -3.22 31.42
N GLU A 318 21.99 -2.76 30.91
CA GLU A 318 22.17 -1.39 30.40
C GLU A 318 21.31 -1.06 29.16
N ARG A 319 20.81 -2.07 28.43
CA ARG A 319 19.88 -1.90 27.31
C ARG A 319 18.41 -1.85 27.72
N VAL A 320 18.09 -2.22 28.96
CA VAL A 320 16.72 -2.22 29.49
C VAL A 320 16.39 -0.83 30.05
N ILE A 321 16.39 0.19 29.17
CA ILE A 321 15.96 1.55 29.50
C ILE A 321 14.45 1.74 29.19
N ALA A 322 13.83 0.78 28.50
CA ALA A 322 12.46 0.89 28.01
C ALA A 322 11.45 0.16 28.91
N THR A 323 10.41 0.86 29.35
CA THR A 323 9.22 0.33 30.04
C THR A 323 8.29 -0.50 29.12
N SER A 324 8.71 -0.71 27.87
CA SER A 324 7.99 -1.53 26.90
C SER A 324 8.95 -2.08 25.86
N MET A 325 8.75 -3.33 25.49
CA MET A 325 9.42 -3.97 24.36
C MET A 325 8.38 -4.28 23.29
N SER A 326 8.71 -3.97 22.05
CA SER A 326 7.92 -4.42 20.91
C SER A 326 8.40 -5.81 20.52
N MET A 327 7.50 -6.81 20.50
CA MET A 327 7.81 -8.12 19.96
C MET A 327 7.01 -8.40 18.69
N PRO A 328 7.62 -9.00 17.66
CA PRO A 328 6.89 -9.42 16.49
C PRO A 328 5.87 -10.48 16.90
N VAL A 329 4.65 -10.38 16.37
CA VAL A 329 3.61 -11.39 16.59
C VAL A 329 3.88 -12.66 15.79
N VAL A 330 3.13 -13.74 16.03
CA VAL A 330 3.21 -14.94 15.18
C VAL A 330 2.91 -14.55 13.73
N ASN A 331 3.80 -14.90 12.80
CA ASN A 331 3.59 -14.65 11.38
C ASN A 331 2.62 -15.68 10.81
N LEU A 332 1.40 -15.25 10.47
CA LEU A 332 0.37 -16.16 9.94
C LEU A 332 0.69 -16.69 8.55
N ARG A 333 1.66 -16.10 7.84
CA ARG A 333 2.06 -16.56 6.50
C ARG A 333 2.86 -17.85 6.53
N THR A 334 3.56 -18.12 7.64
CA THR A 334 4.33 -19.37 7.78
C THR A 334 3.45 -20.57 8.09
N VAL A 335 2.13 -20.38 8.23
CA VAL A 335 1.18 -21.49 8.41
C VAL A 335 1.30 -22.49 7.28
N ASP A 336 1.39 -22.01 6.03
CA ASP A 336 1.47 -22.87 4.86
C ASP A 336 2.83 -23.59 4.75
N ASP A 337 3.82 -23.16 5.55
CA ASP A 337 5.13 -23.82 5.68
C ASP A 337 5.14 -24.94 6.72
N VAL A 338 4.14 -25.01 7.62
CA VAL A 338 4.10 -26.02 8.69
C VAL A 338 3.77 -27.40 8.13
N GLU A 339 4.65 -28.38 8.37
CA GLU A 339 4.52 -29.73 7.81
C GLU A 339 3.21 -30.44 8.19
N LEU A 340 2.71 -30.25 9.42
CA LEU A 340 1.40 -30.77 9.82
C LEU A 340 0.29 -30.23 8.91
N TRP A 341 0.29 -28.93 8.64
CA TRP A 341 -0.71 -28.29 7.78
C TRP A 341 -0.60 -28.80 6.34
N LYS A 342 0.61 -28.77 5.76
CA LYS A 342 0.88 -29.28 4.40
C LYS A 342 0.43 -30.72 4.23
N HIS A 343 0.78 -31.59 5.18
CA HIS A 343 0.42 -32.99 5.15
C HIS A 343 -1.10 -33.18 5.22
N THR A 344 -1.79 -32.47 6.13
CA THR A 344 -3.25 -32.56 6.23
C THR A 344 -3.93 -32.09 4.94
N LEU A 345 -3.53 -30.93 4.38
CA LEU A 345 -4.05 -30.45 3.10
C LEU A 345 -3.88 -31.50 2.00
N LYS A 346 -2.69 -32.07 1.85
CA LYS A 346 -2.43 -33.13 0.85
C LYS A 346 -3.31 -34.37 1.07
N SER A 347 -3.62 -34.72 2.31
CA SER A 347 -4.41 -35.91 2.64
C SER A 347 -5.91 -35.76 2.39
N VAL A 348 -6.45 -34.54 2.45
CA VAL A 348 -7.89 -34.27 2.27
C VAL A 348 -8.23 -33.68 0.91
N LYS A 349 -7.24 -33.14 0.18
CA LYS A 349 -7.41 -32.54 -1.14
C LYS A 349 -7.98 -33.58 -2.14
N PRO A 350 -9.11 -33.28 -2.81
CA PRO A 350 -9.63 -34.14 -3.88
C PRO A 350 -8.64 -34.27 -5.05
N LYS A 351 -8.61 -35.44 -5.69
CA LYS A 351 -7.73 -35.68 -6.84
C LYS A 351 -8.19 -34.87 -8.05
N GLY A 352 -7.27 -34.14 -8.68
CA GLY A 352 -7.54 -33.39 -9.92
C GLY A 352 -7.95 -31.92 -9.73
N GLU A 353 -8.06 -31.43 -8.50
CA GLU A 353 -8.50 -30.06 -8.24
C GLU A 353 -7.37 -29.02 -8.21
N THR A 354 -7.60 -27.88 -8.88
CA THR A 354 -6.66 -26.75 -9.04
C THR A 354 -7.01 -25.51 -8.22
N PHE A 355 -8.01 -25.54 -7.33
CA PHE A 355 -8.54 -24.34 -6.64
C PHE A 355 -7.49 -23.46 -5.93
N GLU A 356 -6.38 -24.04 -5.45
CA GLU A 356 -5.25 -23.30 -4.88
C GLU A 356 -4.57 -22.38 -5.91
N TYR A 357 -4.48 -22.83 -7.16
CA TYR A 357 -4.01 -22.02 -8.28
C TYR A 357 -5.01 -20.91 -8.65
N ASP A 358 -6.31 -21.14 -8.45
CA ASP A 358 -7.35 -20.19 -8.85
C ASP A 358 -7.35 -18.96 -7.93
N ARG A 359 -7.29 -19.15 -6.60
CA ARG A 359 -7.18 -18.01 -5.66
C ARG A 359 -5.88 -17.23 -5.85
N ILE A 360 -4.76 -17.92 -5.99
CA ILE A 360 -3.46 -17.29 -6.24
C ILE A 360 -3.47 -16.49 -7.56
N ALA A 361 -3.99 -17.09 -8.64
CA ALA A 361 -4.10 -16.43 -9.93
C ALA A 361 -5.00 -15.20 -9.85
N GLU A 362 -6.13 -15.28 -9.16
CA GLU A 362 -7.07 -14.17 -8.98
C GLU A 362 -6.45 -13.01 -8.18
N ILE A 363 -5.75 -13.32 -7.08
CA ILE A 363 -4.98 -12.33 -6.32
C ILE A 363 -3.94 -11.65 -7.21
N ARG A 364 -3.17 -12.44 -7.98
CA ARG A 364 -2.11 -11.93 -8.86
C ARG A 364 -2.69 -11.04 -9.96
N ARG A 365 -3.76 -11.48 -10.62
CA ARG A 365 -4.48 -10.72 -11.63
C ARG A 365 -4.96 -9.38 -11.06
N THR A 366 -5.66 -9.40 -9.94
CA THR A 366 -6.19 -8.20 -9.29
C THR A 366 -5.06 -7.24 -8.87
N THR A 367 -3.93 -7.78 -8.41
CA THR A 367 -2.74 -6.99 -8.06
C THR A 367 -2.11 -6.36 -9.30
N SER A 368 -2.08 -7.07 -10.43
CA SER A 368 -1.59 -6.52 -11.70
C SER A 368 -2.49 -5.39 -12.21
N GLU A 369 -3.82 -5.52 -12.06
CA GLU A 369 -4.79 -4.48 -12.40
C GLU A 369 -4.55 -3.22 -11.55
N TYR A 370 -4.35 -3.39 -10.25
CA TYR A 370 -4.02 -2.31 -9.33
C TYR A 370 -2.70 -1.61 -9.70
N LEU A 371 -1.63 -2.37 -9.95
CA LEU A 371 -0.34 -1.79 -10.33
C LEU A 371 -0.41 -1.06 -11.68
N THR A 372 -1.18 -1.61 -12.63
CA THR A 372 -1.41 -0.96 -13.93
C THR A 372 -2.08 0.40 -13.75
N ILE A 373 -3.09 0.53 -12.88
CA ILE A 373 -3.70 1.84 -12.63
C ILE A 373 -2.77 2.78 -11.85
N CYS A 374 -1.87 2.26 -11.00
CA CYS A 374 -0.85 3.07 -10.36
C CYS A 374 0.06 3.74 -11.40
N PHE A 375 0.45 3.01 -12.45
CA PHE A 375 1.16 3.57 -13.60
C PHE A 375 0.28 4.49 -14.43
N ASP A 376 -0.94 4.07 -14.80
CA ASP A 376 -1.85 4.88 -15.62
C ASP A 376 -2.08 6.27 -15.00
N ARG A 377 -2.10 6.37 -13.68
CA ARG A 377 -2.26 7.67 -13.00
C ARG A 377 -1.15 8.66 -13.30
N GLU A 378 0.04 8.22 -13.68
CA GLU A 378 1.17 9.09 -14.04
C GLU A 378 1.44 9.07 -15.55
N LEU A 379 1.30 7.92 -16.18
CA LEU A 379 1.61 7.71 -17.60
C LEU A 379 0.45 8.05 -18.54
N TRP A 380 -0.78 8.21 -18.04
CA TRP A 380 -1.96 8.47 -18.88
C TRP A 380 -2.10 7.44 -20.01
N LEU A 381 -2.35 6.20 -19.64
CA LEU A 381 -2.42 5.08 -20.59
C LEU A 381 -3.76 5.06 -21.33
N THR A 382 -3.70 4.73 -22.62
CA THR A 382 -4.89 4.33 -23.39
C THR A 382 -5.43 2.98 -22.89
N SER A 383 -6.67 2.64 -23.23
CA SER A 383 -7.27 1.35 -22.86
C SER A 383 -6.45 0.16 -23.40
N THR A 384 -5.92 0.27 -24.61
CA THR A 384 -5.05 -0.75 -25.21
C THR A 384 -3.72 -0.89 -24.46
N GLN A 385 -3.09 0.24 -24.12
CA GLN A 385 -1.84 0.24 -23.36
C GLN A 385 -2.04 -0.34 -21.96
N ARG A 386 -3.11 0.02 -21.25
CA ARG A 386 -3.47 -0.56 -19.95
C ARG A 386 -3.53 -2.09 -20.02
N ASN A 387 -4.31 -2.63 -20.96
CA ASN A 387 -4.51 -4.07 -21.07
C ASN A 387 -3.19 -4.82 -21.36
N ARG A 388 -2.36 -4.29 -22.27
CA ARG A 388 -1.06 -4.88 -22.61
C ARG A 388 -0.07 -4.80 -21.45
N LEU A 389 -0.02 -3.65 -20.77
CA LEU A 389 0.86 -3.44 -19.62
C LEU A 389 0.45 -4.36 -18.46
N GLN A 390 -0.85 -4.50 -18.19
CA GLN A 390 -1.38 -5.40 -17.16
C GLN A 390 -0.88 -6.84 -17.38
N GLN A 391 -1.01 -7.37 -18.60
CA GLN A 391 -0.55 -8.72 -18.92
C GLN A 391 0.95 -8.91 -18.70
N LYS A 392 1.76 -7.87 -18.97
CA LYS A 392 3.20 -7.89 -18.69
C LYS A 392 3.46 -7.85 -17.19
N ILE A 393 2.79 -6.96 -16.45
CA ILE A 393 2.93 -6.86 -14.99
C ILE A 393 2.52 -8.16 -14.31
N GLU A 394 1.41 -8.79 -14.71
CA GLU A 394 0.94 -10.04 -14.11
C GLU A 394 1.99 -11.16 -14.19
N LYS A 395 2.71 -11.26 -15.31
CA LYS A 395 3.79 -12.24 -15.51
C LYS A 395 5.02 -11.97 -14.63
N LEU A 396 5.23 -10.73 -14.21
CA LEU A 396 6.37 -10.33 -13.38
C LEU A 396 6.12 -10.52 -11.88
N LEU A 397 4.84 -10.58 -11.48
CA LEU A 397 4.45 -10.77 -10.11
C LEU A 397 4.74 -12.21 -9.66
N PRO A 398 5.34 -12.40 -8.47
CA PRO A 398 5.53 -13.73 -7.94
C PRO A 398 4.19 -14.42 -7.66
N PRO A 399 4.17 -15.76 -7.60
CA PRO A 399 2.96 -16.53 -7.32
C PRO A 399 2.44 -16.32 -5.89
N TYR A 400 3.24 -15.77 -4.99
CA TYR A 400 2.83 -15.39 -3.64
C TYR A 400 2.75 -13.86 -3.53
N GLN A 401 1.88 -13.35 -2.67
CA GLN A 401 1.80 -11.91 -2.43
C GLN A 401 3.11 -11.35 -1.90
N VAL A 402 3.56 -10.28 -2.54
CA VAL A 402 4.71 -9.50 -2.09
C VAL A 402 4.25 -8.55 -1.00
N HIS A 403 4.90 -8.66 0.15
CA HIS A 403 4.62 -7.83 1.32
C HIS A 403 5.96 -7.39 1.91
N ALA A 404 6.07 -6.14 2.35
CA ALA A 404 7.24 -5.65 3.05
C ALA A 404 7.13 -6.03 4.55
N PRO A 405 7.88 -7.03 5.04
CA PRO A 405 7.66 -7.59 6.38
C PRO A 405 7.85 -6.59 7.53
N GLN A 406 8.50 -5.47 7.27
CA GLN A 406 8.91 -4.49 8.27
C GLN A 406 8.16 -3.14 8.16
N ASN A 407 7.29 -2.93 7.15
CA ASN A 407 6.57 -1.66 7.03
C ASN A 407 5.32 -1.74 6.11
N VAL A 408 4.20 -2.20 6.67
CA VAL A 408 2.89 -2.28 5.97
C VAL A 408 2.49 -0.93 5.34
N ALA A 409 2.93 0.18 5.93
CA ALA A 409 2.66 1.53 5.42
C ALA A 409 3.37 1.88 4.09
N LEU A 410 4.21 0.99 3.55
CA LEU A 410 4.92 1.13 2.28
C LEU A 410 4.72 -0.05 1.32
N ASP A 411 3.75 -0.95 1.59
CA ASP A 411 3.52 -2.14 0.76
C ASP A 411 3.22 -1.79 -0.69
N GLU A 412 2.46 -0.72 -0.96
CA GLU A 412 2.17 -0.32 -2.34
C GLU A 412 3.42 0.20 -3.07
N LEU A 413 4.37 0.84 -2.37
CA LEU A 413 5.67 1.19 -2.96
C LEU A 413 6.49 -0.06 -3.26
N ALA A 414 6.48 -1.04 -2.36
CA ALA A 414 7.19 -2.30 -2.57
C ALA A 414 6.66 -3.06 -3.80
N LEU A 415 5.33 -3.09 -3.97
CA LEU A 415 4.68 -3.66 -5.15
C LEU A 415 5.04 -2.92 -6.44
N LEU A 416 5.09 -1.58 -6.41
CA LEU A 416 5.43 -0.76 -7.58
C LEU A 416 6.87 -0.98 -8.08
N VAL A 417 7.80 -1.30 -7.19
CA VAL A 417 9.21 -1.54 -7.54
C VAL A 417 9.36 -2.74 -8.48
N ILE A 418 8.52 -3.78 -8.36
CA ILE A 418 8.63 -5.01 -9.17
C ILE A 418 8.57 -4.68 -10.67
N PRO A 419 7.47 -4.11 -11.21
CA PRO A 419 7.40 -3.76 -12.63
C PRO A 419 8.39 -2.66 -13.04
N LEU A 420 8.68 -1.68 -12.18
CA LEU A 420 9.65 -0.61 -12.48
C LEU A 420 11.05 -1.13 -12.83
N PHE A 421 11.47 -2.23 -12.18
CA PHE A 421 12.81 -2.80 -12.35
C PHE A 421 12.85 -4.10 -13.15
N ARG A 422 11.71 -4.74 -13.40
CA ARG A 422 11.65 -6.00 -14.18
C ARG A 422 11.10 -5.85 -15.61
N LEU A 423 10.37 -4.77 -15.93
CA LEU A 423 9.99 -4.50 -17.32
C LEU A 423 11.25 -4.16 -18.15
N THR A 424 11.37 -4.79 -19.30
CA THR A 424 12.46 -4.55 -20.26
C THR A 424 12.16 -3.33 -21.14
N GLN A 425 13.15 -2.82 -21.88
CA GLN A 425 12.89 -1.73 -22.83
C GLN A 425 11.88 -2.14 -23.91
N GLN A 426 11.93 -3.41 -24.37
CA GLN A 426 10.97 -3.96 -25.33
C GLN A 426 9.55 -4.00 -24.74
N ASP A 427 9.42 -4.22 -23.44
CA ASP A 427 8.12 -4.14 -22.77
C ASP A 427 7.54 -2.72 -22.79
N LEU A 428 8.40 -1.70 -22.78
CA LEU A 428 8.02 -0.28 -22.75
C LEU A 428 7.75 0.30 -24.15
N GLU A 429 8.04 -0.41 -25.23
CA GLU A 429 7.73 0.01 -26.61
C GLU A 429 6.22 0.24 -26.86
N LEU A 430 5.36 -0.30 -25.99
CA LEU A 430 3.91 -0.01 -26.04
C LEU A 430 3.57 1.42 -25.62
N LEU A 431 4.47 2.12 -24.92
CA LEU A 431 4.33 3.48 -24.41
C LEU A 431 4.86 4.50 -25.43
N THR A 432 4.23 5.67 -25.49
CA THR A 432 4.75 6.80 -26.27
C THR A 432 6.01 7.36 -25.62
N GLU A 433 6.81 8.15 -26.36
CA GLU A 433 8.06 8.72 -25.84
C GLU A 433 7.84 9.52 -24.54
N ASN A 434 6.79 10.33 -24.46
CA ASN A 434 6.47 11.12 -23.26
C ASN A 434 6.07 10.22 -22.08
N GLN A 435 5.39 9.10 -22.35
CA GLN A 435 5.06 8.11 -21.33
C GLN A 435 6.29 7.35 -20.85
N GLN A 436 7.24 7.03 -21.73
CA GLN A 436 8.52 6.41 -21.35
C GLN A 436 9.34 7.36 -20.46
N LYS A 437 9.41 8.66 -20.80
CA LYS A 437 10.03 9.69 -19.94
C LYS A 437 9.39 9.74 -18.55
N ALA A 438 8.07 9.66 -18.47
CA ALA A 438 7.34 9.62 -17.19
C ALA A 438 7.65 8.33 -16.39
N PHE A 439 7.76 7.19 -17.08
CA PHE A 439 8.14 5.91 -16.47
C PHE A 439 9.57 5.98 -15.90
N ASP A 440 10.53 6.47 -16.68
CA ASP A 440 11.93 6.60 -16.27
C ASP A 440 12.09 7.57 -15.10
N LEU A 441 11.34 8.68 -15.13
CA LEU A 441 11.36 9.62 -14.01
C LEU A 441 10.78 9.00 -12.73
N LEU A 442 9.67 8.26 -12.83
CA LEU A 442 9.12 7.50 -11.70
C LEU A 442 10.13 6.46 -11.18
N LYS A 443 10.80 5.73 -12.08
CA LYS A 443 11.86 4.77 -11.74
C LYS A 443 13.04 5.43 -11.04
N SER A 444 13.46 6.62 -11.48
CA SER A 444 14.60 7.37 -10.93
C SER A 444 14.41 7.81 -9.47
N GLN A 445 13.17 7.80 -8.97
CA GLN A 445 12.87 8.04 -7.56
C GLN A 445 13.40 6.92 -6.64
N PHE A 446 13.70 5.76 -7.24
CA PHE A 446 14.32 4.64 -6.58
C PHE A 446 15.78 4.55 -7.03
N ARG A 447 16.68 4.47 -6.06
CA ARG A 447 18.10 4.17 -6.29
C ARG A 447 18.33 2.68 -6.16
N VAL A 448 19.41 2.17 -6.74
CA VAL A 448 19.78 0.75 -6.64
C VAL A 448 21.17 0.63 -6.05
N THR A 449 21.31 -0.13 -4.98
CA THR A 449 22.62 -0.54 -4.43
C THR A 449 22.62 -2.06 -4.32
N ASN A 450 23.63 -2.71 -4.87
CA ASN A 450 23.79 -4.17 -4.85
C ASN A 450 22.53 -4.92 -5.36
N GLY A 451 21.90 -4.40 -6.42
CA GLY A 451 20.68 -4.99 -7.00
C GLY A 451 19.40 -4.79 -6.17
N VAL A 452 19.47 -4.05 -5.06
CA VAL A 452 18.32 -3.77 -4.18
C VAL A 452 17.83 -2.34 -4.40
N PRO A 453 16.61 -2.15 -4.92
CA PRO A 453 16.01 -0.82 -5.02
C PRO A 453 15.72 -0.21 -3.66
N TYR A 454 15.86 1.10 -3.52
CA TYR A 454 15.60 1.82 -2.29
C TYR A 454 15.19 3.28 -2.54
N ILE A 455 14.48 3.88 -1.59
CA ILE A 455 14.12 5.30 -1.61
C ILE A 455 14.74 6.05 -0.43
N HIS A 456 15.23 7.27 -0.68
CA HIS A 456 15.63 8.20 0.38
C HIS A 456 14.43 9.01 0.83
N LEU A 457 14.20 9.02 2.14
CA LEU A 457 13.17 9.83 2.77
C LEU A 457 13.75 11.18 3.20
N LYS A 458 12.89 12.20 3.31
CA LYS A 458 13.26 13.57 3.73
C LYS A 458 13.86 13.68 5.12
N ASN A 459 13.73 12.64 5.95
CA ASN A 459 14.28 12.58 7.30
C ASN A 459 15.58 11.76 7.34
N ASP A 460 16.32 11.73 6.24
CA ASP A 460 17.59 11.01 6.06
C ASP A 460 17.55 9.50 6.29
N HIS A 461 16.34 8.92 6.40
CA HIS A 461 16.18 7.48 6.45
C HIS A 461 16.13 6.89 5.04
N THR A 462 16.77 5.73 4.89
CA THR A 462 16.73 4.94 3.66
C THR A 462 15.79 3.76 3.83
N ARG A 463 14.94 3.51 2.84
CA ARG A 463 14.07 2.32 2.81
C ARG A 463 14.42 1.45 1.62
N ARG A 464 14.90 0.23 1.92
CA ARG A 464 15.26 -0.79 0.92
C ARG A 464 14.07 -1.69 0.65
N PHE A 465 13.87 -2.02 -0.63
CA PHE A 465 12.84 -2.91 -1.11
C PHE A 465 13.52 -4.18 -1.64
N TYR A 466 13.48 -5.24 -0.85
CA TYR A 466 13.97 -6.54 -1.28
C TYR A 466 12.93 -7.11 -2.25
N LEU A 467 13.22 -6.97 -3.55
CA LEU A 467 12.55 -7.76 -4.56
C LEU A 467 12.91 -9.21 -4.24
N HIS A 468 11.97 -10.03 -3.77
CA HIS A 468 12.25 -11.44 -3.51
C HIS A 468 12.90 -12.04 -4.76
N THR A 469 14.21 -12.29 -4.63
CA THR A 469 15.07 -12.84 -5.66
C THR A 469 14.90 -14.34 -5.61
N THR A 470 14.01 -14.87 -6.44
CA THR A 470 14.33 -16.00 -7.31
C THR A 470 13.26 -16.17 -8.39
N PRO A 471 13.65 -16.60 -9.61
CA PRO A 471 12.74 -17.06 -10.67
C PRO A 471 11.83 -18.20 -10.22
#